data_AF-A0A928MSH5-F1
#
_entry.id   AF-A0A928MSH5-F1
#
_cell.length_a   1.000
_cell.length_b   1.000
_cell.length_c   1.000
_cell.angle_alpha   90.00
_cell.angle_beta   90.00
_cell.angle_gamma   90.00
#
_symmetry.space_group_name_H-M   'P 1'
#
loop_
_entity.id
_entity.type
_entity.pdbx_description
1 polymer ?
#
loop_
_entity_poly.entity_id
_entity_poly.type
_entity_poly.pdbx_seq_one_letter_code
_entity_poly.pdbx_strand_id
1 'polypeptide(L)'
;MARGKKNIIEPGQTFGRWTVLEPVPGDGQPRWLCRCACGTEREVLERSLVYGSSQSCGCLRIEKTGEALAHDLTGKTFGELTVLHRAENQRHYGGVWWTCRCSCGELYDTTGTLLVNGRRTRCSGPAHEKNYASADIAGQRFHRLVAIKPLPKRDARYSVIWLCRCDCGNEVELPYNTLVYSNVQSCGCRKKEHNAELKDNLIHVAGTSLDILKSTKVPENNTSGAKGVYWIRGKWVAKIVFQKKAYYLGTFDKFEEAVAARKQAEDMINRGTVAHYDRWKAKAEADPAWGEANPMEIRVSRNVNHELVVDFLPELGEEGA
;
A
#
# COMPACT_ATOMS: atom_id res chain seq x y z
N MET A 1 5.08 -25.52 13.11
CA MET A 1 6.07 -26.14 12.22
C MET A 1 5.46 -26.33 10.84
N ALA A 2 6.01 -25.70 9.81
CA ALA A 2 5.81 -26.08 8.41
C ALA A 2 7.12 -25.76 7.68
N ARG A 3 7.90 -26.81 7.43
CA ARG A 3 9.19 -26.74 6.72
C ARG A 3 8.93 -26.33 5.27
N GLY A 4 9.21 -25.07 4.92
CA GLY A 4 9.31 -24.65 3.53
C GLY A 4 10.53 -25.32 2.91
N LYS A 5 10.33 -26.26 1.99
CA LYS A 5 11.41 -26.77 1.13
C LYS A 5 11.99 -25.56 0.39
N LYS A 6 13.24 -25.20 0.68
CA LYS A 6 14.00 -24.27 -0.17
C LYS A 6 14.15 -24.98 -1.53
N ASN A 7 13.44 -24.51 -2.55
CA ASN A 7 13.72 -24.89 -3.93
C ASN A 7 15.01 -24.18 -4.32
N ILE A 8 16.14 -24.83 -4.08
CA ILE A 8 17.46 -24.34 -4.46
C ILE A 8 17.56 -24.48 -5.97
N ILE A 9 17.76 -23.35 -6.67
CA ILE A 9 18.09 -23.34 -8.10
C ILE A 9 19.59 -23.62 -8.23
N GLU A 10 19.98 -24.45 -9.20
CA GLU A 10 21.39 -24.76 -9.50
C GLU A 10 21.80 -24.24 -10.89
N PRO A 11 23.05 -23.79 -11.07
CA PRO A 11 23.63 -23.52 -12.39
C PRO A 11 23.42 -24.68 -13.37
N GLY A 12 23.00 -24.37 -14.60
CA GLY A 12 22.68 -25.35 -15.64
C GLY A 12 21.23 -25.82 -15.65
N GLN A 13 20.44 -25.53 -14.60
CA GLN A 13 19.02 -25.87 -14.58
C GLN A 13 18.23 -25.06 -15.62
N THR A 14 17.23 -25.68 -16.23
CA THR A 14 16.39 -25.05 -17.25
C THR A 14 14.98 -24.74 -16.75
N PHE A 15 14.48 -23.55 -17.12
CA PHE A 15 13.13 -23.07 -16.78
C PHE A 15 12.50 -22.44 -18.02
N GLY A 16 11.60 -23.16 -18.69
CA GLY A 16 11.11 -22.75 -20.01
C GLY A 16 12.27 -22.71 -21.02
N ARG A 17 12.54 -21.54 -21.60
CA ARG A 17 13.69 -21.30 -22.49
C ARG A 17 14.91 -20.72 -21.77
N TRP A 18 14.87 -20.58 -20.46
CA TRP A 18 16.01 -20.10 -19.67
C TRP A 18 16.91 -21.26 -19.29
N THR A 19 18.22 -21.06 -19.45
CA THR A 19 19.27 -21.85 -18.80
C THR A 19 19.91 -20.97 -17.74
N VAL A 20 19.90 -21.42 -16.49
CA VAL A 20 20.50 -20.70 -15.36
C VAL A 20 22.02 -20.76 -15.48
N LEU A 21 22.70 -19.62 -15.34
CA LEU A 21 24.15 -19.52 -15.38
C LEU A 21 24.73 -19.36 -13.97
N GLU A 22 24.48 -18.23 -13.32
CA GLU A 22 25.09 -17.91 -12.03
C GLU A 22 24.17 -17.04 -11.15
N PRO A 23 24.29 -17.12 -9.82
CA PRO A 23 23.53 -16.26 -8.92
C PRO A 23 24.05 -14.82 -8.98
N VAL A 24 23.15 -13.85 -8.98
CA VAL A 24 23.50 -12.43 -8.98
C VAL A 24 23.50 -11.91 -7.54
N PRO A 25 24.63 -11.44 -7.00
CA PRO A 25 24.70 -10.89 -5.64
C PRO A 25 23.99 -9.54 -5.55
N GLY A 26 23.30 -9.28 -4.45
CA GLY A 26 22.72 -7.97 -4.16
C GLY A 26 21.68 -7.97 -3.04
N ASP A 27 21.43 -6.79 -2.47
CA ASP A 27 20.47 -6.56 -1.40
C ASP A 27 19.04 -6.48 -1.97
N GLY A 28 18.45 -7.64 -2.25
CA GLY A 28 17.11 -7.71 -2.84
C GLY A 28 16.56 -9.12 -2.98
N GLN A 29 15.50 -9.27 -3.76
CA GLN A 29 14.98 -10.60 -4.09
C GLN A 29 16.05 -11.40 -4.86
N PRO A 30 16.26 -12.69 -4.54
CA PRO A 30 17.24 -13.52 -5.23
C PRO A 30 17.06 -13.49 -6.74
N ARG A 31 18.17 -13.24 -7.45
CA ARG A 31 18.24 -13.13 -8.91
C ARG A 31 19.29 -14.08 -9.46
N TRP A 32 19.04 -14.56 -10.66
CA TRP A 32 19.91 -15.45 -11.40
C TRP A 32 20.16 -14.89 -12.79
N LEU A 33 21.41 -14.86 -13.21
CA LEU A 33 21.77 -14.61 -14.59
C LEU A 33 21.36 -15.83 -15.40
N CYS A 34 20.51 -15.63 -16.40
CA CYS A 34 19.97 -16.70 -17.22
C CYS A 34 20.23 -16.41 -18.70
N ARG A 35 20.63 -17.43 -19.45
CA ARG A 35 20.73 -17.39 -20.91
C ARG A 35 19.47 -17.97 -21.53
N CYS A 36 18.81 -17.20 -22.37
CA CYS A 36 17.65 -17.66 -23.14
C CYS A 36 18.13 -18.55 -24.29
N ALA A 37 17.29 -19.50 -24.74
CA ALA A 37 17.55 -20.32 -25.92
C ALA A 37 17.82 -19.51 -27.22
N CYS A 38 17.35 -18.25 -27.29
CA CYS A 38 17.66 -17.34 -28.40
C CYS A 38 19.01 -16.59 -28.24
N GLY A 39 19.82 -16.94 -27.25
CA GLY A 39 21.14 -16.36 -26.98
C GLY A 39 21.13 -15.10 -26.09
N THR A 40 19.97 -14.52 -25.78
CA THR A 40 19.89 -13.32 -24.91
C THR A 40 20.09 -13.69 -23.45
N GLU A 41 21.01 -13.00 -22.77
CA GLU A 41 21.21 -13.13 -21.32
C GLU A 41 20.45 -12.05 -20.55
N ARG A 42 19.83 -12.42 -19.43
CA ARG A 42 19.15 -11.49 -18.52
C ARG A 42 19.21 -11.95 -17.07
N GLU A 43 19.15 -10.99 -16.17
CA GLU A 43 18.86 -11.27 -14.76
C GLU A 43 17.37 -11.57 -14.58
N VAL A 44 17.07 -12.71 -13.96
CA VAL A 44 15.69 -13.16 -13.71
C VAL A 44 15.52 -13.47 -12.23
N LEU A 45 14.40 -13.02 -11.66
CA LEU A 45 14.06 -13.32 -10.26
C LEU A 45 13.84 -14.82 -10.06
N GLU A 46 14.37 -15.36 -8.96
CA GLU A 46 14.24 -16.78 -8.58
C GLU A 46 12.76 -17.21 -8.58
N ARG A 47 11.90 -16.44 -7.90
CA ARG A 47 10.45 -16.71 -7.87
C ARG A 47 9.83 -16.80 -9.26
N SER A 48 10.33 -16.04 -10.24
CA SER A 48 9.76 -16.03 -11.59
C SER A 48 10.16 -17.26 -12.40
N LEU A 49 11.33 -17.85 -12.11
CA LEU A 49 11.77 -19.13 -12.65
C LEU A 49 10.97 -20.28 -12.02
N VAL A 50 10.92 -20.32 -10.68
CA VAL A 50 10.25 -21.40 -9.92
C VAL A 50 8.75 -21.46 -10.19
N TYR A 51 8.06 -20.32 -10.20
CA TYR A 51 6.62 -20.25 -10.46
C TYR A 51 6.27 -20.11 -11.96
N GLY A 52 7.27 -20.14 -12.85
CA GLY A 52 7.06 -20.15 -14.29
C GLY A 52 6.48 -18.87 -14.90
N SER A 53 6.53 -17.73 -14.19
CA SER A 53 6.05 -16.45 -14.72
C SER A 53 7.01 -15.81 -15.73
N SER A 54 8.29 -16.22 -15.74
CA SER A 54 9.28 -15.88 -16.75
C SER A 54 9.75 -17.14 -17.47
N GLN A 55 9.32 -17.32 -18.72
CA GLN A 55 9.63 -18.51 -19.53
C GLN A 55 10.64 -18.25 -20.65
N SER A 56 10.97 -16.98 -20.94
CA SER A 56 11.96 -16.57 -21.95
C SER A 56 12.32 -15.10 -21.77
N CYS A 57 13.31 -14.60 -22.52
CA CYS A 57 13.64 -13.17 -22.58
C CYS A 57 12.54 -12.31 -23.25
N GLY A 58 11.43 -12.92 -23.66
CA GLY A 58 10.37 -12.30 -24.45
C GLY A 58 10.41 -12.72 -25.93
N CYS A 59 11.45 -13.43 -26.38
CA CYS A 59 11.51 -13.99 -27.74
C CYS A 59 10.35 -14.95 -28.02
N LEU A 60 9.99 -15.82 -27.08
CA LEU A 60 8.85 -16.72 -27.22
C LEU A 60 7.53 -15.94 -27.46
N ARG A 61 7.37 -14.79 -26.81
CA ARG A 61 6.21 -13.92 -27.01
C ARG A 61 6.25 -13.26 -28.39
N ILE A 62 7.43 -12.81 -28.84
CA ILE A 62 7.63 -12.19 -30.14
C ILE A 62 7.36 -13.21 -31.26
N GLU A 63 7.90 -14.42 -31.16
CA GLU A 63 7.65 -15.52 -32.10
C GLU A 63 6.15 -15.84 -32.19
N LYS A 64 5.49 -16.08 -31.05
CA LYS A 64 4.03 -16.33 -31.03
C LYS A 64 3.21 -15.15 -31.55
N THR A 65 3.68 -13.92 -31.34
CA THR A 65 3.01 -12.72 -31.88
C THR A 65 3.22 -12.62 -33.39
N GLY A 66 4.42 -12.96 -33.88
CA GLY A 66 4.75 -13.04 -35.30
C GLY A 66 3.94 -14.11 -36.02
N GLU A 67 3.81 -15.31 -35.44
CA GLU A 67 2.92 -16.38 -35.92
C GLU A 67 1.46 -15.92 -35.99
N ALA A 68 0.98 -15.19 -34.97
CA ALA A 68 -0.37 -14.63 -34.93
C ALA A 68 -0.60 -13.49 -35.93
N LEU A 69 0.47 -12.80 -36.36
CA LEU A 69 0.43 -11.72 -37.36
C LEU A 69 0.57 -12.27 -38.80
N ALA A 70 1.33 -13.35 -38.97
CA ALA A 70 1.69 -13.93 -40.26
C ALA A 70 0.63 -14.90 -40.82
N HIS A 71 -0.15 -15.57 -39.98
CA HIS A 71 -1.11 -16.57 -40.44
C HIS A 71 -2.57 -16.09 -40.43
N ASP A 72 -3.29 -16.51 -41.47
CA ASP A 72 -4.75 -16.50 -41.44
C ASP A 72 -5.25 -17.48 -40.37
N LEU A 73 -5.98 -16.97 -39.38
CA LEU A 73 -6.56 -17.76 -38.30
C LEU A 73 -7.98 -18.23 -38.64
N THR A 74 -8.54 -17.85 -39.79
CA THR A 74 -9.88 -18.24 -40.23
C THR A 74 -10.10 -19.77 -40.15
N GLY A 75 -11.22 -20.17 -39.55
CA GLY A 75 -11.61 -21.57 -39.38
C GLY A 75 -10.91 -22.31 -38.24
N LYS A 76 -9.88 -21.72 -37.60
CA LYS A 76 -9.22 -22.35 -36.46
C LYS A 76 -10.04 -22.21 -35.17
N THR A 77 -9.89 -23.19 -34.30
CA THR A 77 -10.55 -23.25 -32.99
C THR A 77 -9.55 -23.03 -31.85
N PHE A 78 -9.95 -22.21 -30.88
CA PHE A 78 -9.18 -21.86 -29.69
C PHE A 78 -10.09 -22.00 -28.47
N GLY A 79 -10.09 -23.19 -27.86
CA GLY A 79 -11.07 -23.55 -26.83
C GLY A 79 -12.49 -23.59 -27.41
N GLU A 80 -13.39 -22.80 -26.84
CA GLU A 80 -14.78 -22.62 -27.27
C GLU A 80 -14.94 -21.61 -28.43
N LEU A 81 -13.87 -20.92 -28.85
CA LEU A 81 -13.91 -19.92 -29.93
C LEU A 81 -13.52 -20.52 -31.28
N THR A 82 -14.33 -20.30 -32.30
CA THR A 82 -14.03 -20.59 -33.71
C THR A 82 -13.84 -19.27 -34.45
N VAL A 83 -12.69 -19.07 -35.08
CA VAL A 83 -12.38 -17.83 -35.81
C VAL A 83 -13.14 -17.81 -37.14
N LEU A 84 -13.87 -16.71 -37.41
CA LEU A 84 -14.66 -16.56 -38.63
C LEU A 84 -13.95 -15.72 -39.70
N HIS A 85 -13.56 -14.51 -39.36
CA HIS A 85 -12.89 -13.59 -40.28
C HIS A 85 -12.12 -12.51 -39.50
N ARG A 86 -11.32 -11.71 -40.22
CA ARG A 86 -10.68 -10.53 -39.66
C ARG A 86 -11.74 -9.49 -39.28
N ALA A 87 -11.60 -8.89 -38.11
CA ALA A 87 -12.54 -7.88 -37.63
C ALA A 87 -12.33 -6.55 -38.38
N GLU A 88 -13.42 -5.88 -38.72
CA GLU A 88 -13.40 -4.61 -39.47
C GLU A 88 -12.86 -3.44 -38.63
N ASN A 89 -13.12 -3.45 -37.33
CA ASN A 89 -12.76 -2.37 -36.41
C ASN A 89 -11.41 -2.61 -35.73
N GLN A 90 -10.33 -2.14 -36.36
CA GLN A 90 -9.01 -2.07 -35.74
C GLN A 90 -8.99 -1.01 -34.64
N ARG A 91 -9.37 -1.39 -33.41
CA ARG A 91 -9.27 -0.50 -32.25
C ARG A 91 -7.78 -0.13 -32.03
N HIS A 92 -7.54 1.15 -31.68
CA HIS A 92 -6.26 1.89 -31.70
C HIS A 92 -5.04 1.34 -30.92
N TYR A 93 -5.00 0.07 -30.51
CA TYR A 93 -3.83 -0.56 -29.91
C TYR A 93 -3.47 -1.86 -30.63
N GLY A 94 -2.23 -1.92 -31.11
CA GLY A 94 -1.76 -2.78 -32.19
C GLY A 94 -2.00 -4.29 -32.07
N GLY A 95 -2.23 -4.90 -33.22
CA GLY A 95 -2.45 -6.34 -33.44
C GLY A 95 -3.57 -6.60 -34.46
N VAL A 96 -3.58 -7.78 -35.09
CA VAL A 96 -4.68 -8.20 -35.97
C VAL A 96 -5.84 -8.69 -35.09
N TRP A 97 -7.03 -8.15 -35.31
CA TRP A 97 -8.26 -8.53 -34.61
C TRP A 97 -9.06 -9.53 -35.44
N TRP A 98 -9.69 -10.46 -34.75
CA TRP A 98 -10.46 -11.57 -35.32
C TRP A 98 -11.83 -11.64 -34.67
N THR A 99 -12.85 -11.75 -35.51
CA THR A 99 -14.23 -12.03 -35.10
C THR A 99 -14.38 -13.54 -34.98
N CYS A 100 -14.75 -14.00 -33.78
CA CYS A 100 -14.89 -15.41 -33.45
C CYS A 100 -16.34 -15.73 -33.07
N ARG A 101 -16.84 -16.91 -33.47
CA ARG A 101 -18.07 -17.49 -32.92
C ARG A 101 -17.71 -18.39 -31.75
N CYS A 102 -18.32 -18.15 -30.60
CA CYS A 102 -18.18 -19.04 -29.47
C CYS A 102 -19.21 -20.17 -29.51
N SER A 103 -18.95 -21.27 -28.80
CA SER A 103 -19.96 -22.30 -28.51
C SER A 103 -21.22 -21.72 -27.86
N CYS A 104 -21.09 -20.56 -27.20
CA CYS A 104 -22.16 -19.73 -26.63
C CYS A 104 -23.13 -19.14 -27.67
N GLY A 105 -22.79 -19.20 -28.96
CA GLY A 105 -23.56 -18.62 -30.06
C GLY A 105 -23.24 -17.15 -30.34
N GLU A 106 -22.65 -16.42 -29.38
CA GLU A 106 -22.28 -15.02 -29.58
C GLU A 106 -21.01 -14.85 -30.42
N LEU A 107 -20.99 -13.75 -31.18
CA LEU A 107 -19.81 -13.24 -31.87
C LEU A 107 -18.96 -12.41 -30.92
N TYR A 108 -17.65 -12.63 -30.95
CA TYR A 108 -16.69 -12.01 -30.05
C TYR A 108 -15.41 -11.60 -30.78
N ASP A 109 -15.06 -10.32 -30.68
CA ASP A 109 -13.83 -9.78 -31.26
C ASP A 109 -12.67 -9.85 -30.26
N THR A 110 -11.55 -10.42 -30.69
CA THR A 110 -10.32 -10.50 -29.89
C THR A 110 -9.07 -10.38 -30.76
N THR A 111 -7.94 -10.04 -30.15
CA THR A 111 -6.65 -10.02 -30.85
C THR A 111 -6.12 -11.43 -31.10
N GLY A 112 -5.48 -11.64 -32.25
CA GLY A 112 -4.85 -12.91 -32.61
C GLY A 112 -3.82 -13.36 -31.57
N THR A 113 -3.09 -12.41 -30.98
CA THR A 113 -2.12 -12.68 -29.90
C THR A 113 -2.76 -13.38 -28.70
N LEU A 114 -3.98 -12.98 -28.31
CA LEU A 114 -4.68 -13.58 -27.16
C LEU A 114 -5.23 -14.99 -27.45
N LEU A 115 -5.56 -15.27 -28.72
CA LEU A 115 -5.94 -16.61 -29.17
C LEU A 115 -4.71 -17.55 -29.14
N VAL A 116 -3.62 -17.15 -29.78
CA VAL A 116 -2.40 -17.97 -29.94
C VAL A 116 -1.66 -18.21 -28.61
N ASN A 117 -1.68 -17.24 -27.69
CA ASN A 117 -1.09 -17.43 -26.37
C ASN A 117 -2.01 -18.16 -25.37
N GLY A 118 -3.21 -18.56 -25.79
CA GLY A 118 -4.17 -19.31 -24.98
C GLY A 118 -4.80 -18.51 -23.83
N ARG A 119 -4.60 -17.20 -23.74
CA ARG A 119 -5.27 -16.35 -22.75
C ARG A 119 -6.73 -16.12 -23.08
N ARG A 120 -7.14 -16.43 -24.32
CA ARG A 120 -8.51 -16.32 -24.80
C ARG A 120 -8.98 -17.62 -25.42
N THR A 121 -9.83 -18.33 -24.68
CA THR A 121 -10.39 -19.62 -25.08
C THR A 121 -11.92 -19.65 -25.09
N ARG A 122 -12.61 -18.54 -24.78
CA ARG A 122 -14.09 -18.42 -24.83
C ARG A 122 -14.58 -16.97 -24.98
N CYS A 123 -15.85 -16.76 -25.34
CA CYS A 123 -16.49 -15.42 -25.38
C CYS A 123 -16.52 -14.80 -23.96
N SER A 124 -16.63 -13.48 -23.84
CA SER A 124 -16.82 -12.79 -22.54
C SER A 124 -18.03 -11.89 -22.60
N GLY A 125 -18.97 -12.22 -23.48
CA GLY A 125 -20.27 -11.58 -23.47
C GLY A 125 -21.11 -12.11 -22.31
N PRO A 126 -22.38 -11.67 -22.22
CA PRO A 126 -23.29 -11.92 -21.10
C PRO A 126 -23.38 -13.40 -20.70
N ALA A 127 -23.38 -14.32 -21.67
CA ALA A 127 -23.41 -15.76 -21.42
C ALA A 127 -22.19 -16.31 -20.65
N HIS A 128 -21.08 -15.55 -20.63
CA HIS A 128 -19.81 -15.88 -19.99
C HIS A 128 -19.25 -14.72 -19.19
N GLU A 129 -20.13 -13.87 -18.64
CA GLU A 129 -19.73 -12.89 -17.64
C GLU A 129 -18.82 -13.56 -16.62
N LYS A 130 -17.68 -12.92 -16.32
CA LYS A 130 -16.86 -13.33 -15.20
C LYS A 130 -17.65 -13.04 -13.93
N ASN A 131 -18.55 -13.96 -13.57
CA ASN A 131 -19.12 -14.06 -12.25
C ASN A 131 -17.98 -14.45 -11.31
N TYR A 132 -17.23 -13.45 -10.85
CA TYR A 132 -16.47 -13.56 -9.61
C TYR A 132 -17.40 -13.70 -8.40
N ALA A 133 -18.72 -13.79 -8.60
CA ALA A 133 -19.72 -13.89 -7.57
C ALA A 133 -20.89 -14.79 -8.01
N SER A 134 -20.92 -16.00 -7.45
CA SER A 134 -22.17 -16.73 -7.26
C SER A 134 -22.11 -17.74 -6.11
N ALA A 135 -20.95 -17.94 -5.47
CA ALA A 135 -20.91 -18.71 -4.24
C ALA A 135 -21.72 -17.98 -3.17
N ASP A 136 -22.82 -18.59 -2.74
CA ASP A 136 -23.52 -18.18 -1.53
C ASP A 136 -22.59 -18.44 -0.34
N ILE A 137 -22.14 -17.35 0.28
CA ILE A 137 -21.29 -17.38 1.47
C ILE A 137 -22.10 -17.09 2.74
N ALA A 138 -23.43 -17.13 2.70
CA ALA A 138 -24.27 -16.97 3.88
C ALA A 138 -23.86 -17.98 4.97
N GLY A 139 -23.70 -17.48 6.20
CA GLY A 139 -23.23 -18.25 7.34
C GLY A 139 -21.72 -18.51 7.38
N GLN A 140 -20.96 -18.22 6.32
CA GLN A 140 -19.51 -18.39 6.35
C GLN A 140 -18.85 -17.37 7.26
N ARG A 141 -17.85 -17.84 8.01
CA ARG A 141 -17.09 -17.05 8.97
C ARG A 141 -15.72 -16.68 8.42
N PHE A 142 -15.43 -15.39 8.41
CA PHE A 142 -14.18 -14.77 8.03
C PHE A 142 -13.58 -14.08 9.26
N HIS A 143 -12.74 -14.80 10.02
CA HIS A 143 -12.20 -14.33 11.30
C HIS A 143 -13.32 -13.94 12.29
N ARG A 144 -13.51 -12.64 12.54
CA ARG A 144 -14.57 -12.10 13.42
C ARG A 144 -15.85 -11.72 12.68
N LEU A 145 -15.91 -11.89 11.36
CA LEU A 145 -17.06 -11.52 10.53
C LEU A 145 -17.81 -12.76 10.10
N VAL A 146 -19.14 -12.73 10.18
CA VAL A 146 -20.03 -13.76 9.62
C VAL A 146 -20.87 -13.14 8.52
N ALA A 147 -20.82 -13.69 7.32
CA ALA A 147 -21.63 -13.22 6.20
C ALA A 147 -23.10 -13.61 6.43
N ILE A 148 -24.01 -12.63 6.35
CA ILE A 148 -25.45 -12.84 6.58
C ILE A 148 -26.18 -13.02 5.26
N LYS A 149 -26.10 -12.02 4.37
CA LYS A 149 -26.84 -12.01 3.11
C LYS A 149 -26.18 -11.11 2.06
N PRO A 150 -26.35 -11.43 0.76
CA PRO A 150 -25.96 -10.52 -0.30
C PRO A 150 -26.92 -9.33 -0.35
N LEU A 151 -26.40 -8.18 -0.77
CA LEU A 151 -27.15 -6.95 -1.00
C LEU A 151 -27.28 -6.68 -2.52
N PRO A 152 -28.34 -5.97 -2.96
CA PRO A 152 -28.56 -5.62 -4.36
C PRO A 152 -27.67 -4.45 -4.81
N LYS A 153 -26.40 -4.46 -4.41
CA LYS A 153 -25.42 -3.45 -4.76
C LYS A 153 -24.07 -4.07 -5.05
N ARG A 154 -23.25 -3.32 -5.79
CA ARG A 154 -21.95 -3.75 -6.28
C ARG A 154 -20.92 -2.66 -6.00
N ASP A 155 -19.66 -3.08 -5.82
CA ASP A 155 -18.55 -2.13 -5.75
C ASP A 155 -18.10 -1.70 -7.17
N ALA A 156 -17.11 -0.81 -7.26
CA ALA A 156 -16.55 -0.34 -8.53
C ALA A 156 -15.93 -1.46 -9.39
N ARG A 157 -15.64 -2.63 -8.80
CA ARG A 157 -15.13 -3.82 -9.48
C ARG A 157 -16.21 -4.87 -9.73
N TYR A 158 -17.48 -4.48 -9.62
CA TYR A 158 -18.65 -5.32 -9.85
C TYR A 158 -18.81 -6.50 -8.88
N SER A 159 -18.15 -6.48 -7.72
CA SER A 159 -18.26 -7.51 -6.69
C SER A 159 -19.57 -7.38 -5.90
N VAL A 160 -20.23 -8.51 -5.61
CA VAL A 160 -21.42 -8.55 -4.74
C VAL A 160 -21.04 -8.02 -3.36
N ILE A 161 -21.79 -7.06 -2.85
CA ILE A 161 -21.63 -6.59 -1.48
C ILE A 161 -22.47 -7.46 -0.55
N TRP A 162 -21.87 -7.91 0.55
CA TRP A 162 -22.46 -8.74 1.57
C TRP A 162 -22.64 -7.96 2.87
N LEU A 163 -23.81 -8.11 3.48
CA LEU A 163 -24.03 -7.71 4.86
C LEU A 163 -23.38 -8.75 5.77
N CYS A 164 -22.50 -8.31 6.65
CA CYS A 164 -21.78 -9.15 7.59
C CYS A 164 -21.99 -8.66 9.03
N ARG A 165 -22.05 -9.60 9.98
CA ARG A 165 -22.06 -9.29 11.42
C ARG A 165 -20.70 -9.60 12.02
N CYS A 166 -20.14 -8.64 12.75
CA CYS A 166 -18.90 -8.80 13.48
C CYS A 166 -19.17 -9.36 14.89
N ASP A 167 -18.21 -10.09 15.46
CA ASP A 167 -18.26 -10.54 16.86
C ASP A 167 -18.42 -9.38 17.85
N CYS A 168 -18.00 -8.17 17.50
CA CYS A 168 -18.21 -6.97 18.33
C CYS A 168 -19.65 -6.42 18.28
N GLY A 169 -20.58 -7.11 17.61
CA GLY A 169 -21.99 -6.72 17.47
C GLY A 169 -22.28 -5.75 16.32
N ASN A 170 -21.27 -5.19 15.67
CA ASN A 170 -21.47 -4.27 14.55
C ASN A 170 -21.78 -5.01 13.25
N GLU A 171 -22.67 -4.43 12.45
CA GLU A 171 -22.93 -4.87 11.08
C GLU A 171 -22.18 -4.00 10.08
N VAL A 172 -21.58 -4.63 9.07
CA VAL A 172 -20.80 -3.97 8.03
C VAL A 172 -21.08 -4.56 6.67
N GLU A 173 -20.96 -3.73 5.65
CA GLU A 173 -21.18 -4.11 4.26
C GLU A 173 -19.83 -4.21 3.55
N LEU A 174 -19.49 -5.41 3.09
CA LEU A 174 -18.17 -5.69 2.50
C LEU A 174 -18.32 -6.39 1.15
N PRO A 175 -17.50 -6.05 0.14
CA PRO A 175 -17.46 -6.79 -1.11
C PRO A 175 -17.04 -8.25 -0.91
N TYR A 176 -17.60 -9.17 -1.68
CA TYR A 176 -17.23 -10.59 -1.70
C TYR A 176 -15.72 -10.77 -1.85
N ASN A 177 -15.09 -10.04 -2.78
CA ASN A 177 -13.65 -10.12 -3.00
C ASN A 177 -12.83 -9.70 -1.77
N THR A 178 -13.36 -8.78 -0.96
CA THR A 178 -12.71 -8.34 0.28
C THR A 178 -12.79 -9.43 1.35
N LEU A 179 -13.95 -10.08 1.47
CA LEU A 179 -14.18 -11.19 2.40
C LEU A 179 -13.31 -12.40 2.08
N VAL A 180 -13.27 -12.81 0.83
CA VAL A 180 -12.63 -14.06 0.41
C VAL A 180 -11.13 -13.90 0.14
N TYR A 181 -10.70 -12.78 -0.47
CA TYR A 181 -9.33 -12.65 -0.97
C TYR A 181 -8.49 -11.57 -0.27
N SER A 182 -9.09 -10.64 0.47
CA SER A 182 -8.35 -9.49 1.04
C SER A 182 -8.03 -9.61 2.54
N ASN A 183 -8.12 -10.83 3.10
CA ASN A 183 -7.79 -11.13 4.50
C ASN A 183 -8.43 -10.16 5.51
N VAL A 184 -9.70 -9.80 5.31
CA VAL A 184 -10.42 -8.94 6.24
C VAL A 184 -10.68 -9.69 7.55
N GLN A 185 -10.33 -9.08 8.68
CA GLN A 185 -10.31 -9.77 9.97
C GLN A 185 -11.40 -9.32 10.94
N SER A 186 -11.95 -8.11 10.74
CA SER A 186 -13.00 -7.52 11.58
C SER A 186 -13.64 -6.34 10.85
N CYS A 187 -14.70 -5.79 11.43
CA CYS A 187 -15.31 -4.51 11.01
C CYS A 187 -14.42 -3.27 11.26
N GLY A 188 -13.15 -3.46 11.66
CA GLY A 188 -12.25 -2.41 12.14
C GLY A 188 -12.14 -2.31 13.67
N CYS A 189 -12.95 -3.08 14.42
CA CYS A 189 -12.88 -3.09 15.89
C CYS A 189 -11.53 -3.59 16.41
N ARG A 190 -10.93 -4.59 15.76
CA ARG A 190 -9.63 -5.13 16.13
C ARG A 190 -8.52 -4.08 16.12
N LYS A 191 -8.58 -3.14 15.16
CA LYS A 191 -7.64 -2.02 15.09
C LYS A 191 -7.87 -1.03 16.23
N LYS A 192 -9.13 -0.79 16.61
CA LYS A 192 -9.46 0.09 17.76
C LYS A 192 -8.99 -0.51 19.07
N GLU A 193 -9.21 -1.81 19.29
CA GLU A 193 -8.73 -2.58 20.44
C GLU A 193 -7.20 -2.52 20.53
N HIS A 194 -6.50 -2.90 19.46
CA HIS A 194 -5.04 -2.86 19.40
C HIS A 194 -4.48 -1.45 19.65
N ASN A 195 -5.10 -0.42 19.06
CA ASN A 195 -4.68 0.96 19.32
C ASN A 195 -4.94 1.40 20.77
N ALA A 196 -5.98 0.87 21.43
CA ALA A 196 -6.26 1.15 22.83
C ALA A 196 -5.21 0.49 23.74
N GLU A 197 -4.84 -0.76 23.46
CA GLU A 197 -3.74 -1.46 24.16
C GLU A 197 -2.40 -0.73 24.01
N LEU A 198 -2.16 -0.09 22.87
CA LEU A 198 -0.95 0.70 22.64
C LEU A 198 -0.95 2.08 23.31
N LYS A 199 -2.09 2.60 23.79
CA LYS A 199 -2.12 3.93 24.44
C LYS A 199 -1.23 3.98 25.67
N ASP A 200 -1.14 2.89 26.41
CA ASP A 200 -0.37 2.82 27.66
C ASP A 200 1.14 2.71 27.38
N ASN A 201 1.54 2.30 26.16
CA ASN A 201 2.94 2.25 25.76
C ASN A 201 3.50 3.61 25.31
N LEU A 202 2.62 4.57 24.99
CA LEU A 202 3.01 5.90 24.52
C LEU A 202 2.81 6.91 25.63
N ILE A 203 3.89 7.43 26.19
CA ILE A 203 3.82 8.53 27.15
C ILE A 203 3.32 9.77 26.41
N HIS A 204 2.10 10.18 26.72
CA HIS A 204 1.50 11.40 26.21
C HIS A 204 1.61 12.51 27.25
N VAL A 205 2.31 13.58 26.89
CA VAL A 205 2.39 14.80 27.68
C VAL A 205 1.52 15.85 27.02
N ALA A 206 0.54 16.37 27.77
CA ALA A 206 -0.43 17.34 27.28
C ALA A 206 -1.12 16.92 25.95
N GLY A 207 -1.43 15.62 25.79
CA GLY A 207 -2.08 15.10 24.58
C GLY A 207 -1.15 14.97 23.35
N THR A 208 0.17 15.09 23.53
CA THR A 208 1.19 14.85 22.50
C THR A 208 2.16 13.76 22.96
N SER A 209 2.49 12.80 22.08
CA SER A 209 3.44 11.71 22.41
C SER A 209 4.88 12.22 22.50
N LEU A 210 5.59 11.87 23.57
CA LEU A 210 7.01 12.21 23.74
C LEU A 210 7.90 11.61 22.65
N ASP A 211 7.62 10.39 22.19
CA ASP A 211 8.37 9.76 21.10
C ASP A 211 8.27 10.56 19.80
N ILE A 212 7.10 11.14 19.53
CA ILE A 212 6.89 12.03 18.38
C ILE A 212 7.71 13.32 18.54
N LEU A 213 7.78 13.89 19.75
CA LEU A 213 8.57 15.08 20.03
C LEU A 213 10.08 14.82 19.91
N LYS A 214 10.55 13.63 20.31
CA LYS A 214 11.94 13.19 20.18
C LYS A 214 12.33 12.80 18.75
N SER A 215 11.35 12.47 17.90
CA SER A 215 11.60 11.96 16.55
C SER A 215 12.09 13.02 15.57
N THR A 216 13.31 12.83 15.06
CA THR A 216 13.88 13.64 13.97
C THR A 216 13.48 13.13 12.57
N LYS A 217 12.82 11.97 12.47
CA LYS A 217 12.51 11.32 11.19
C LYS A 217 11.56 12.13 10.31
N VAL A 218 12.01 12.55 9.13
CA VAL A 218 11.18 13.21 8.11
C VAL A 218 10.28 12.17 7.42
N PRO A 219 8.97 12.43 7.25
CA PRO A 219 8.07 11.52 6.52
C PRO A 219 8.46 11.36 5.04
N GLU A 220 8.26 10.17 4.47
CA GLU A 220 8.60 9.86 3.07
C GLU A 220 7.81 10.69 2.04
N ASN A 221 6.59 11.10 2.38
CA ASN A 221 5.75 11.96 1.55
C ASN A 221 6.05 13.46 1.71
N ASN A 222 7.15 13.80 2.40
CA ASN A 222 7.62 15.18 2.49
C ASN A 222 8.37 15.57 1.22
N THR A 223 7.84 16.55 0.50
CA THR A 223 8.40 17.01 -0.78
C THR A 223 9.37 18.19 -0.64
N SER A 224 9.39 18.87 0.51
CA SER A 224 10.21 20.06 0.76
C SER A 224 11.55 19.76 1.42
N GLY A 225 11.77 18.54 1.91
CA GLY A 225 12.94 18.16 2.71
C GLY A 225 12.90 18.61 4.17
N ALA A 226 11.90 19.41 4.58
CA ALA A 226 11.78 19.93 5.94
C ALA A 226 10.36 19.74 6.51
N LYS A 227 10.26 19.25 7.76
CA LYS A 227 8.98 19.01 8.42
C LYS A 227 8.21 20.33 8.57
N GLY A 228 6.92 20.33 8.21
CA GLY A 228 6.06 21.49 8.44
C GLY A 228 6.41 22.74 7.62
N VAL A 229 7.33 22.64 6.65
CA VAL A 229 7.68 23.71 5.70
C VAL A 229 7.20 23.31 4.32
N TYR A 230 6.48 24.17 3.62
CA TYR A 230 5.96 23.88 2.29
C TYR A 230 5.75 25.15 1.46
N TRP A 231 5.77 25.01 0.14
CA TRP A 231 5.64 26.13 -0.80
C TRP A 231 4.17 26.37 -1.18
N ILE A 232 3.67 27.60 -0.97
CA ILE A 232 2.31 28.02 -1.38
C ILE A 232 2.38 29.41 -2.00
N ARG A 233 1.78 29.56 -3.19
CA ARG A 233 1.54 30.85 -3.86
C ARG A 233 2.79 31.76 -3.90
N GLY A 234 3.95 31.18 -4.21
CA GLY A 234 5.19 31.95 -4.36
C GLY A 234 5.95 32.23 -3.06
N LYS A 235 5.51 31.68 -1.91
CA LYS A 235 6.17 31.86 -0.61
C LYS A 235 6.34 30.54 0.14
N TRP A 236 7.37 30.46 0.97
CA TRP A 236 7.60 29.37 1.91
C TRP A 236 6.78 29.58 3.17
N VAL A 237 5.98 28.59 3.55
CA VAL A 237 5.15 28.62 4.76
C VAL A 237 5.72 27.64 5.76
N ALA A 238 5.90 28.09 7.01
CA ALA A 238 6.27 27.22 8.13
C ALA A 238 5.14 27.10 9.16
N LYS A 239 4.88 25.87 9.63
CA LYS A 239 3.89 25.59 10.69
C LYS A 239 4.38 24.54 11.67
N ILE A 240 3.85 24.55 12.89
CA ILE A 240 3.99 23.48 13.89
C ILE A 240 2.65 23.04 14.45
N VAL A 241 2.51 21.75 14.70
CA VAL A 241 1.32 21.19 15.35
C VAL A 241 1.73 20.65 16.70
N PHE A 242 1.06 21.11 17.74
CA PHE A 242 1.28 20.68 19.12
C PHE A 242 -0.07 20.69 19.84
N GLN A 243 -0.33 19.69 20.71
CA GLN A 243 -1.63 19.54 21.40
C GLN A 243 -2.84 19.53 20.44
N LYS A 244 -2.69 18.91 19.27
CA LYS A 244 -3.70 18.90 18.18
C LYS A 244 -4.07 20.28 17.62
N LYS A 245 -3.34 21.34 17.98
CA LYS A 245 -3.52 22.70 17.47
C LYS A 245 -2.37 23.06 16.52
N ALA A 246 -2.72 23.69 15.40
CA ALA A 246 -1.75 24.18 14.43
C ALA A 246 -1.35 25.64 14.76
N TYR A 247 -0.04 25.88 14.84
CA TYR A 247 0.57 27.18 15.05
C TYR A 247 1.34 27.56 13.79
N TYR A 248 0.91 28.67 13.19
CA TYR A 248 1.52 29.23 11.99
C TYR A 248 2.77 30.05 12.34
N LEU A 249 3.93 29.73 11.77
CA LEU A 249 5.19 30.38 12.15
C LEU A 249 5.50 31.60 11.28
N GLY A 250 5.04 31.61 10.04
CA GLY A 250 5.26 32.71 9.12
C GLY A 250 5.22 32.29 7.65
N THR A 251 5.20 33.31 6.79
CA THR A 251 5.56 33.22 5.37
C THR A 251 6.94 33.82 5.17
N PHE A 252 7.78 33.17 4.39
CA PHE A 252 9.14 33.57 4.10
C PHE A 252 9.37 33.53 2.60
N ASP A 253 10.24 34.40 2.11
CA ASP A 253 10.61 34.41 0.69
C ASP A 253 11.73 33.37 0.41
N LYS A 254 12.57 33.09 1.42
CA LYS A 254 13.64 32.09 1.35
C LYS A 254 13.28 30.80 2.10
N PHE A 255 13.76 29.67 1.59
CA PHE A 255 13.51 28.35 2.18
C PHE A 255 14.17 28.22 3.55
N GLU A 256 15.40 28.71 3.65
CA GLU A 256 16.25 28.62 4.84
C GLU A 256 15.62 29.35 6.03
N GLU A 257 14.97 30.49 5.80
CA GLU A 257 14.27 31.27 6.82
C GLU A 257 13.05 30.51 7.36
N ALA A 258 12.28 29.86 6.48
CA ALA A 258 11.14 29.03 6.88
C ALA A 258 11.59 27.81 7.69
N VAL A 259 12.71 27.19 7.31
CA VAL A 259 13.32 26.08 8.04
C VAL A 259 13.86 26.53 9.40
N ALA A 260 14.49 27.70 9.47
CA ALA A 260 14.99 28.27 10.73
C ALA A 260 13.83 28.55 11.70
N ALA A 261 12.76 29.19 11.24
CA ALA A 261 11.57 29.44 12.06
C ALA A 261 10.92 28.13 12.55
N ARG A 262 10.87 27.13 11.68
CA ARG A 262 10.41 25.77 12.04
C ARG A 262 11.28 25.15 13.13
N LYS A 263 12.60 25.21 12.99
CA LYS A 263 13.56 24.63 13.94
C LYS A 263 13.50 25.32 15.29
N GLN A 264 13.40 26.66 15.31
CA GLN A 264 13.21 27.43 16.54
C GLN A 264 11.94 26.99 17.28
N ALA A 265 10.84 26.82 16.56
CA ALA A 265 9.60 26.33 17.16
C ALA A 265 9.71 24.88 17.68
N GLU A 266 10.45 24.00 16.98
CA GLU A 266 10.74 22.65 17.46
C GLU A 266 11.63 22.65 18.72
N ASP A 267 12.63 23.52 18.79
CA ASP A 267 13.49 23.63 19.97
C ASP A 267 12.69 24.14 21.18
N MET A 268 11.88 25.18 21.01
CA MET A 268 11.03 25.72 22.09
C MET A 268 9.96 24.73 22.55
N ILE A 269 9.19 24.17 21.60
CA ILE A 269 8.04 23.33 21.94
C ILE A 269 8.50 21.90 22.19
N ASN A 270 9.16 21.24 21.25
CA ASN A 270 9.46 19.81 21.37
C ASN A 270 10.56 19.56 22.39
N ARG A 271 11.73 20.20 22.23
CA ARG A 271 12.86 19.97 23.16
C ARG A 271 12.54 20.52 24.54
N GLY A 272 11.92 21.70 24.62
CA GLY A 272 11.44 22.27 25.89
C GLY A 272 10.47 21.35 26.63
N THR A 273 9.46 20.80 25.93
CA THR A 273 8.50 19.83 26.52
C THR A 273 9.20 18.58 27.03
N VAL A 274 10.12 18.01 26.24
CA VAL A 274 10.85 16.80 26.62
C VAL A 274 11.71 17.06 27.87
N ALA A 275 12.47 18.16 27.88
CA ALA A 275 13.32 18.52 29.00
C ALA A 275 12.51 18.80 30.27
N HIS A 276 11.38 19.52 30.15
CA HIS A 276 10.49 19.78 31.27
C HIS A 276 9.88 18.48 31.81
N TYR A 277 9.48 17.57 30.92
CA TYR A 277 8.94 16.26 31.33
C TYR A 277 9.99 15.43 32.08
N ASP A 278 11.22 15.36 31.58
CA ASP A 278 12.27 14.58 32.21
C ASP A 278 12.58 15.11 33.63
N ARG A 279 12.60 16.44 33.82
CA ARG A 279 12.74 17.08 35.15
C ARG A 279 11.53 16.82 36.05
N TRP A 280 10.31 17.00 35.53
CA TRP A 280 9.08 16.78 36.26
C TRP A 280 8.99 15.33 36.74
N LYS A 281 9.32 14.38 35.86
CA LYS A 281 9.31 12.95 36.13
C LYS A 281 10.31 12.58 37.21
N ALA A 282 11.55 13.07 37.14
CA ALA A 282 12.55 12.81 38.17
C ALA A 282 12.08 13.27 39.58
N LYS A 283 11.43 14.45 39.65
CA LYS A 283 10.88 14.96 40.91
C LYS A 283 9.65 14.17 41.38
N ALA A 284 8.76 13.80 40.48
CA ALA A 284 7.59 12.97 40.79
C ALA A 284 7.96 11.53 41.21
N GLU A 285 9.06 10.98 40.68
CA GLU A 285 9.58 9.68 41.11
C GLU A 285 10.24 9.75 42.50
N ALA A 286 10.88 10.89 42.84
CA ALA A 286 11.44 11.13 44.17
C ALA A 286 10.36 11.44 45.24
N ASP A 287 9.31 12.15 44.86
CA ASP A 287 8.16 12.49 45.71
C ASP A 287 6.83 12.29 44.93
N PRO A 288 6.22 11.09 45.05
CA PRO A 288 4.96 10.79 44.36
C PRO A 288 3.79 11.68 44.77
N ALA A 289 3.73 12.11 46.04
CA ALA A 289 2.66 12.99 46.52
C ALA A 289 2.77 14.38 45.89
N TRP A 290 4.00 14.89 45.71
CA TRP A 290 4.24 16.12 44.96
C TRP A 290 3.82 16.00 43.49
N GLY A 291 4.11 14.86 42.85
CA GLY A 291 3.73 14.60 41.45
C GLY A 291 2.22 14.61 41.22
N GLU A 292 1.44 14.03 42.13
CA GLU A 292 -0.03 14.07 42.09
C GLU A 292 -0.58 15.49 42.30
N ALA A 293 0.01 16.24 43.24
CA ALA A 293 -0.41 17.61 43.54
C ALA A 293 -0.03 18.63 42.46
N ASN A 294 0.99 18.34 41.64
CA ASN A 294 1.55 19.27 40.65
C ASN A 294 1.59 18.64 39.26
N PRO A 295 0.43 18.39 38.62
CA PRO A 295 0.40 17.81 37.29
C PRO A 295 1.07 18.73 36.26
N MET A 296 1.81 18.12 35.33
CA MET A 296 2.48 18.86 34.26
C MET A 296 1.46 19.46 33.29
N GLU A 297 1.56 20.77 33.04
CA GLU A 297 0.77 21.49 32.06
C GLU A 297 1.68 22.30 31.14
N ILE A 298 1.34 22.37 29.85
CA ILE A 298 2.09 23.13 28.85
C ILE A 298 1.12 24.04 28.14
N ARG A 299 1.39 25.34 28.12
CA ARG A 299 0.55 26.32 27.42
C ARG A 299 1.36 26.97 26.31
N VAL A 300 0.80 27.01 25.11
CA VAL A 300 1.41 27.68 23.97
C VAL A 300 0.56 28.87 23.58
N SER A 301 1.13 30.07 23.73
CA SER A 301 0.48 31.36 23.48
C SER A 301 1.29 32.20 22.49
N ARG A 302 0.81 33.42 22.18
CA ARG A 302 1.60 34.41 21.45
C ARG A 302 1.81 35.64 22.30
N ASN A 303 3.03 36.17 22.27
CA ASN A 303 3.31 37.45 22.92
C ASN A 303 2.79 38.64 22.09
N VAL A 304 3.02 39.86 22.61
CA VAL A 304 2.67 41.13 21.97
C VAL A 304 3.32 41.33 20.59
N ASN A 305 4.43 40.65 20.30
CA ASN A 305 5.13 40.68 19.01
C ASN A 305 4.65 39.57 18.06
N HIS A 306 3.57 38.86 18.40
CA HIS A 306 3.07 37.69 17.69
C HIS A 306 4.04 36.49 17.63
N GLU A 307 5.07 36.46 18.47
CA GLU A 307 5.99 35.32 18.58
C GLU A 307 5.37 34.25 19.47
N LEU A 308 5.68 32.98 19.22
CA LEU A 308 5.20 31.88 20.05
C LEU A 308 5.93 31.88 21.39
N VAL A 309 5.16 31.73 22.48
CA VAL A 309 5.68 31.54 23.84
C VAL A 309 5.14 30.23 24.39
N VAL A 310 5.96 29.53 25.17
CA VAL A 310 5.61 28.25 25.78
C VAL A 310 5.81 28.37 27.28
N ASP A 311 4.72 28.21 28.04
CA ASP A 311 4.74 28.19 29.50
C ASP A 311 4.71 26.73 29.97
N PHE A 312 5.68 26.38 30.82
CA PHE A 312 5.84 25.05 31.38
C PHE A 312 5.48 25.08 32.87
N LEU A 313 4.41 24.36 33.23
CA LEU A 313 3.93 24.25 34.60
C LEU A 313 4.05 22.79 35.08
N PRO A 314 4.28 22.54 36.39
CA PRO A 314 4.68 23.52 37.40
C PRO A 314 6.05 24.13 37.10
N GLU A 315 6.35 25.30 37.65
CA GLU A 315 7.71 25.86 37.56
C GLU A 315 8.67 24.98 38.38
N LEU A 316 9.54 24.26 37.66
CA LEU A 316 10.60 23.46 38.23
C LEU A 316 11.82 24.38 38.27
N GLY A 317 12.00 25.10 39.39
CA GLY A 317 13.12 26.02 39.57
C GLY A 317 14.45 25.41 39.14
N GLU A 318 15.38 26.25 38.68
CA GLU A 318 16.74 25.82 38.37
C GLU A 318 17.44 25.40 39.66
N GLU A 319 17.51 24.10 39.94
CA GLU A 319 18.42 23.58 40.97
C GLU A 319 19.85 23.80 40.48
N GLY A 320 20.45 24.90 40.98
CA GLY A 320 21.86 25.21 41.17
C GLY A 320 22.90 24.52 40.28
N ALA A 321 23.49 25.31 39.39
CA ALA A 321 24.88 25.12 38.96
C ALA A 321 25.86 25.48 40.09
#